data_AF-A0A5C4VK31-F1
#
_entry.id   AF-A0A5C4VK31-F1
#
_cell.length_a   1.000
_cell.length_b   1.000
_cell.length_c   1.000
_cell.angle_alpha   90.00
_cell.angle_beta   90.00
_cell.angle_gamma   90.00
#
_symmetry.space_group_name_H-M   'P 1'
#
loop_
_entity.id
_entity.type
_entity.pdbx_description
1 polymer ?
#
loop_
_entity_poly.entity_id
_entity_poly.type
_entity_poly.pdbx_seq_one_letter_code
_entity_poly.pdbx_strand_id
1 'polypeptide(L)'
;MLVGHADDPRTGLEEGLRLFLETAAEDPLIGRVRSGDAHHDLVRIVTTDAAPLLVRVAEHLETAATAAWPHVDPATRGELARVLARLAVGYVTMPPEYDDSPAAIAAGLSVLLAPR
;
A
#
# COMPACT_ATOMS: atom_id res chain seq x y z
N MET A 1 5.99 -1.21 -11.89
CA MET A 1 6.50 -2.07 -10.80
C MET A 1 5.86 -3.45 -10.85
N LEU A 2 4.59 -3.64 -10.47
CA LEU A 2 3.96 -4.97 -10.52
C LEU A 2 4.01 -5.65 -11.90
N VAL A 3 3.62 -4.94 -12.96
CA VAL A 3 3.64 -5.46 -14.35
C VAL A 3 5.07 -5.74 -14.86
N GLY A 4 6.08 -5.12 -14.27
CA GLY A 4 7.49 -5.34 -14.63
C GLY A 4 8.07 -6.64 -14.08
N HIS A 5 7.38 -7.28 -13.12
CA HIS A 5 7.81 -8.49 -12.44
C HIS A 5 6.69 -9.53 -12.44
N ALA A 6 6.10 -9.78 -13.61
CA ALA A 6 5.03 -10.77 -13.77
C ALA A 6 5.47 -12.18 -13.34
N ASP A 7 6.75 -12.51 -13.52
CA ASP A 7 7.34 -13.80 -13.16
C ASP A 7 7.91 -13.85 -11.73
N ASP A 8 8.02 -12.69 -11.04
CA ASP A 8 8.46 -12.60 -9.64
C ASP A 8 7.54 -11.69 -8.82
N PRO A 9 6.40 -12.22 -8.33
CA PRO A 9 5.46 -11.46 -7.53
C PRO A 9 6.07 -10.84 -6.26
N ARG A 10 7.10 -11.48 -5.70
CA ARG A 10 7.78 -11.01 -4.50
C ARG A 10 8.57 -9.74 -4.78
N THR A 11 9.41 -9.75 -5.82
CA THR A 11 10.17 -8.57 -6.21
C THR A 11 9.25 -7.43 -6.66
N GLY A 12 8.19 -7.74 -7.42
CA GLY A 12 7.20 -6.75 -7.81
C GLY A 12 6.51 -6.08 -6.62
N LEU A 13 6.16 -6.86 -5.60
CA LEU A 13 5.53 -6.36 -4.39
C LEU A 13 6.51 -5.59 -3.50
N GLU A 14 7.74 -6.08 -3.34
CA GLU A 14 8.80 -5.41 -2.58
C GLU A 14 9.11 -4.02 -3.15
N GLU A 15 9.35 -3.92 -4.47
CA GLU A 15 9.63 -2.63 -5.10
C GLU A 15 8.45 -1.66 -4.97
N GLY A 16 7.23 -2.15 -5.16
CA GLY A 16 6.01 -1.35 -5.04
C GLY A 16 5.81 -0.82 -3.62
N LEU A 17 5.97 -1.67 -2.61
CA LEU A 17 5.86 -1.30 -1.20
C LEU A 17 6.97 -0.32 -0.80
N ARG A 18 8.21 -0.57 -1.24
CA ARG A 18 9.34 0.31 -0.95
C ARG A 18 9.09 1.71 -1.51
N LEU A 19 8.72 1.82 -2.78
CA LEU A 19 8.40 3.10 -3.40
C LEU A 19 7.26 3.82 -2.68
N PHE A 20 6.20 3.08 -2.33
CA PHE A 20 5.08 3.64 -1.58
C PHE A 20 5.54 4.22 -0.23
N LEU A 21 6.29 3.46 0.56
CA LEU A 21 6.76 3.87 1.88
C LEU A 21 7.71 5.08 1.80
N GLU A 22 8.64 5.09 0.84
CA GLU A 22 9.53 6.22 0.57
C GLU A 22 8.72 7.47 0.19
N THR A 23 7.80 7.34 -0.77
CA THR A 23 6.96 8.46 -1.22
C THR A 23 6.06 8.99 -0.10
N ALA A 24 5.46 8.11 0.70
CA ALA A 24 4.59 8.49 1.80
C ALA A 24 5.34 9.17 2.95
N ALA A 25 6.62 8.84 3.15
CA ALA A 25 7.46 9.50 4.14
C ALA A 25 7.87 10.92 3.71
N GLU A 26 8.03 11.15 2.41
CA GLU A 26 8.46 12.44 1.85
C GLU A 26 7.29 13.38 1.50
N ASP A 27 6.04 12.90 1.55
CA ASP A 27 4.86 13.67 1.18
C ASP A 27 4.52 14.77 2.22
N PRO A 28 4.57 16.08 1.85
CA PRO A 28 4.33 17.18 2.78
C PRO A 28 2.87 17.30 3.27
N LEU A 29 1.91 16.71 2.55
CA LEU A 29 0.52 16.66 2.98
C LEU A 29 0.32 15.55 4.02
N ILE A 30 0.90 14.37 3.81
CA ILE A 30 0.90 13.27 4.79
C ILE A 30 1.56 13.74 6.10
N GLY A 31 2.69 14.47 6.01
CA GLY A 31 3.32 15.07 7.17
C GLY A 31 2.39 16.00 7.97
N ARG A 32 1.64 16.87 7.28
CA ARG A 32 0.65 17.77 7.90
C ARG A 32 -0.54 17.03 8.51
N VAL A 33 -0.98 15.94 7.89
CA VAL A 33 -2.04 15.09 8.44
C VAL A 33 -1.58 14.45 9.75
N ARG A 34 -0.34 13.96 9.80
CA ARG A 34 0.24 13.33 11.00
C ARG A 34 0.49 14.33 12.13
N SER A 35 0.90 15.56 11.83
CA SER A 35 1.12 16.59 12.85
C SER A 35 -0.17 17.20 13.39
N GLY A 36 -1.31 16.92 12.76
CA GLY A 36 -2.60 17.54 13.09
C GLY A 36 -2.76 18.97 12.54
N ASP A 37 -1.81 19.45 11.73
CA ASP A 37 -1.85 20.79 11.11
C ASP A 37 -2.62 20.82 9.78
N ALA A 38 -3.06 19.66 9.28
CA ALA A 38 -3.91 19.58 8.10
C ALA A 38 -5.35 20.05 8.40
N HIS A 39 -6.04 20.52 7.35
CA HIS A 39 -7.46 20.85 7.43
C HIS A 39 -8.26 19.66 7.97
N HIS A 40 -9.16 19.91 8.93
CA HIS A 40 -9.91 18.86 9.64
C HIS A 40 -10.64 17.88 8.70
N ASP A 41 -11.19 18.37 7.58
CA ASP A 41 -11.84 17.49 6.59
C ASP A 41 -10.86 16.53 5.88
N LEU A 42 -9.59 16.89 5.72
CA LEU A 42 -8.57 16.01 5.13
C LEU A 42 -8.19 14.91 6.11
N VAL A 43 -8.04 15.25 7.40
CA VAL A 43 -7.83 14.27 8.46
C VAL A 43 -9.02 13.30 8.53
N ARG A 44 -10.26 13.80 8.42
CA ARG A 44 -11.46 12.96 8.41
C ARG A 44 -11.50 11.98 7.24
N ILE A 45 -11.13 12.42 6.02
CA ILE A 45 -11.11 11.58 4.81
C ILE A 45 -10.15 10.39 4.95
N VAL A 46 -9.00 10.57 5.60
CA VAL A 46 -8.00 9.49 5.74
C VAL A 46 -8.17 8.67 7.02
N THR A 47 -9.11 9.03 7.89
CA THR A 47 -9.38 8.33 9.16
C THR A 47 -10.82 7.80 9.22
N THR A 48 -11.80 8.66 9.48
CA THR A 48 -13.21 8.27 9.72
C THR A 48 -13.95 7.93 8.43
N ASP A 49 -13.70 8.67 7.36
CA ASP A 49 -14.37 8.53 6.06
C ASP A 49 -13.48 7.79 5.04
N ALA A 50 -12.52 6.97 5.51
CA ALA A 50 -11.57 6.28 4.64
C ALA A 50 -12.21 5.13 3.82
N ALA A 51 -13.46 4.74 4.10
CA ALA A 51 -14.09 3.59 3.45
C ALA A 51 -14.18 3.70 1.92
N PRO A 52 -14.64 4.81 1.31
CA PRO A 52 -14.65 4.96 -0.15
C PRO A 52 -13.24 5.02 -0.74
N LEU A 53 -12.27 5.60 -0.01
CA LEU A 53 -10.87 5.64 -0.42
C LEU A 53 -10.29 4.22 -0.46
N LEU A 54 -10.53 3.41 0.57
CA LEU A 54 -10.07 2.01 0.64
C LEU A 54 -10.65 1.17 -0.49
N VAL A 55 -11.93 1.34 -0.83
CA VAL A 55 -12.55 0.65 -1.97
C VAL A 55 -11.83 1.03 -3.26
N ARG A 56 -11.64 2.32 -3.53
CA ARG A 56 -11.00 2.80 -4.75
C ARG A 56 -9.54 2.34 -4.86
N VAL A 57 -8.78 2.38 -3.77
CA VAL A 57 -7.39 1.90 -3.73
C VAL A 57 -7.34 0.40 -3.97
N ALA A 58 -8.23 -0.38 -3.35
CA ALA A 58 -8.31 -1.82 -3.56
C ALA A 58 -8.65 -2.18 -5.02
N GLU A 59 -9.64 -1.52 -5.63
CA GLU A 59 -9.98 -1.72 -7.05
C GLU A 59 -8.79 -1.44 -7.99
N HIS A 60 -8.05 -0.37 -7.70
CA HIS A 60 -6.87 -0.02 -8.48
C HIS A 60 -5.74 -1.06 -8.34
N LEU A 61 -5.49 -1.51 -7.10
CA LEU A 61 -4.50 -2.56 -6.82
C LEU A 61 -4.90 -3.91 -7.43
N GLU A 62 -6.18 -4.27 -7.40
CA GLU A 62 -6.70 -5.50 -8.00
C GLU A 62 -6.56 -5.48 -9.52
N THR A 63 -6.81 -4.32 -10.14
CA THR A 63 -6.57 -4.12 -11.58
C THR A 63 -5.10 -4.32 -11.93
N ALA A 64 -4.20 -3.72 -11.15
CA ALA A 64 -2.76 -3.86 -11.35
C ALA A 64 -2.29 -5.31 -11.13
N ALA A 65 -2.78 -5.98 -10.08
CA ALA A 65 -2.48 -7.38 -9.79
C ALA A 65 -3.02 -8.33 -10.86
N THR A 66 -4.19 -8.04 -11.44
CA THR A 66 -4.76 -8.83 -12.55
C THR A 66 -3.91 -8.73 -13.81
N ALA A 67 -3.41 -7.53 -14.12
CA ALA A 67 -2.51 -7.33 -15.25
C ALA A 67 -1.13 -7.98 -15.02
N ALA A 68 -0.59 -7.90 -13.79
CA ALA A 68 0.72 -8.44 -13.46
C ALA A 68 0.73 -9.96 -13.30
N TRP A 69 -0.29 -10.54 -12.66
CA TRP A 69 -0.32 -11.95 -12.28
C TRP A 69 -1.62 -12.62 -12.71
N PRO A 70 -1.86 -12.79 -14.03
CA PRO A 70 -3.11 -13.34 -14.54
C PRO A 70 -3.35 -14.80 -14.09
N HIS A 71 -2.28 -15.53 -13.78
CA HIS A 71 -2.32 -16.93 -13.34
C HIS A 71 -2.77 -17.13 -11.88
N VAL A 72 -2.70 -16.09 -11.05
CA VAL A 72 -3.15 -16.14 -9.65
C VAL A 72 -4.68 -16.20 -9.61
N ASP A 73 -5.25 -16.87 -8.63
CA ASP A 73 -6.70 -16.93 -8.47
C ASP A 73 -7.31 -15.52 -8.25
N PRO A 74 -8.42 -15.16 -8.93
CA PRO A 74 -9.04 -13.84 -8.78
C PRO A 74 -9.41 -13.48 -7.34
N ALA A 75 -9.90 -14.43 -6.53
CA ALA A 75 -10.27 -14.15 -5.14
C ALA A 75 -9.02 -13.81 -4.31
N THR A 76 -7.92 -14.52 -4.55
CA THR A 76 -6.61 -14.24 -3.93
C THR A 76 -6.09 -12.85 -4.29
N ARG A 77 -6.18 -12.44 -5.57
CA ARG A 77 -5.79 -11.07 -5.98
C ARG A 77 -6.64 -9.99 -5.32
N GLY A 78 -7.96 -10.20 -5.23
CA GLY A 78 -8.87 -9.27 -4.57
C GLY A 78 -8.62 -9.16 -3.07
N GLU A 79 -8.32 -10.28 -2.39
CA GLU A 79 -7.92 -10.27 -0.98
C GLU A 79 -6.59 -9.53 -0.75
N LEU A 80 -5.58 -9.81 -1.57
CA LEU A 80 -4.30 -9.11 -1.52
C LEU A 80 -4.48 -7.60 -1.69
N ALA A 81 -5.25 -7.16 -2.69
CA ALA A 81 -5.52 -5.75 -2.94
C ALA A 81 -6.20 -5.06 -1.75
N ARG A 82 -7.19 -5.72 -1.13
CA ARG A 82 -7.88 -5.23 0.06
C ARG A 82 -6.98 -5.12 1.30
N VAL A 83 -6.05 -6.05 1.47
CA VAL A 83 -5.06 -6.04 2.56
C VAL A 83 -4.06 -4.91 2.35
N LEU A 84 -3.49 -4.81 1.14
CA LEU A 84 -2.54 -3.76 0.79
C LEU A 84 -3.13 -2.35 0.92
N ALA A 85 -4.39 -2.15 0.52
CA ALA A 85 -5.07 -0.87 0.69
C ALA A 85 -5.16 -0.43 2.17
N ARG A 86 -5.48 -1.37 3.06
CA ARG A 86 -5.55 -1.10 4.51
C ARG A 86 -4.18 -0.83 5.10
N LEU A 87 -3.16 -1.59 4.70
CA LEU A 87 -1.78 -1.34 5.12
C LEU A 87 -1.29 0.03 4.66
N ALA A 88 -1.56 0.41 3.41
CA ALA A 88 -1.16 1.71 2.89
C ALA A 88 -1.78 2.87 3.70
N VAL A 89 -3.09 2.82 3.96
CA VAL A 89 -3.76 3.83 4.81
C VAL A 89 -3.20 3.80 6.24
N GLY A 90 -2.95 2.61 6.78
CA GLY A 90 -2.27 2.42 8.06
C GLY A 90 -0.94 3.17 8.12
N TYR A 91 -0.03 2.92 7.18
CA TYR A 91 1.27 3.57 7.13
C TYR A 91 1.21 5.08 6.86
N VAL A 92 0.21 5.58 6.13
CA VAL A 92 -0.03 7.01 5.94
C VAL A 92 -0.40 7.68 7.28
N THR A 93 -1.32 7.07 8.02
CA THR A 93 -1.83 7.63 9.29
C THR A 93 -0.90 7.42 10.47
N MET A 94 -0.25 6.25 10.52
CA MET A 94 0.67 5.82 11.58
C MET A 94 1.93 5.28 10.90
N PRO A 95 3.02 6.07 10.87
CA PRO A 95 4.28 5.58 10.33
C PRO A 95 4.77 4.35 11.12
N PRO A 96 5.69 3.55 10.55
CA PRO A 96 6.27 2.40 11.25
C PRO A 96 6.86 2.82 12.61
N GLU A 97 6.59 2.02 13.65
CA GLU A 97 7.06 2.30 15.02
C GLU A 97 8.56 2.06 15.23
N TYR A 98 9.22 1.38 14.29
CA TYR A 98 10.62 0.95 14.38
C TYR A 98 11.51 1.81 13.48
N ASP A 99 12.81 1.92 13.83
CA ASP A 99 13.89 2.52 12.99
C ASP A 99 14.17 1.71 11.69
N ASP A 100 13.29 0.77 11.34
CA ASP A 100 13.41 -0.02 10.13
C ASP A 100 13.20 0.87 8.90
N SER A 101 14.17 0.82 7.99
CA SER A 101 14.07 1.53 6.72
C SER A 101 12.84 1.08 5.91
N PRO A 102 12.26 1.93 5.05
CA PRO A 102 11.23 1.56 4.09
C PRO A 102 11.54 0.28 3.31
N ALA A 103 12.81 0.07 2.94
CA ALA A 103 13.27 -1.12 2.25
C ALA A 103 13.16 -2.40 3.10
N ALA A 104 13.53 -2.33 4.39
CA ALA A 104 13.45 -3.47 5.29
C ALA A 104 11.99 -3.92 5.52
N ILE A 105 11.09 -2.95 5.69
CA ILE A 105 9.65 -3.21 5.84
C ILE A 105 9.08 -3.82 4.56
N ALA A 106 9.42 -3.26 3.41
CA ALA A 106 8.96 -3.76 2.11
C ALA A 106 9.41 -5.21 1.85
N ALA A 107 10.67 -5.53 2.16
CA ALA A 107 11.19 -6.89 2.03
C ALA A 107 10.49 -7.88 2.97
N GLY A 108 10.22 -7.50 4.21
CA GLY A 108 9.48 -8.34 5.16
C GLY A 108 8.05 -8.62 4.70
N LEU A 109 7.34 -7.58 4.25
CA LEU A 109 5.96 -7.70 3.78
C LEU A 109 5.86 -8.47 2.46
N SER A 110 6.83 -8.33 1.54
CA SER A 110 6.83 -9.04 0.27
C SER A 110 6.91 -10.56 0.46
N VAL A 111 7.71 -11.02 1.43
CA VAL A 111 7.81 -12.44 1.79
C VAL A 111 6.49 -12.99 2.33
N LEU A 112 5.75 -12.19 3.09
CA LEU A 112 4.50 -12.61 3.73
C LEU A 112 3.30 -12.56 2.78
N LEU A 113 3.25 -11.57 1.89
CA LEU A 113 2.04 -11.21 1.14
C LEU A 113 2.12 -11.54 -0.36
N ALA A 114 3.29 -11.89 -0.90
CA ALA A 114 3.39 -12.23 -2.30
C ALA A 114 2.50 -13.45 -2.64
N PRO A 115 1.67 -13.35 -3.70
CA PRO A 115 0.84 -14.47 -4.13
C PRO A 115 1.74 -15.60 -4.66
N ARG A 116 1.30 -16.85 -4.45
CA ARG A 116 1.97 -18.07 -4.92
C ARG A 116 1.39 -18.57 -6.22
#